data_AF-A0AAD9PF91-F1
#
_entry.id   AF-A0AAD9PF91-F1
#
_cell.length_a   1.000
_cell.length_b   1.000
_cell.length_c   1.000
_cell.angle_alpha   90.00
_cell.angle_beta   90.00
_cell.angle_gamma   90.00
#
_symmetry.space_group_name_H-M   'P 1'
#
loop_
_entity.id
_entity.type
_entity.pdbx_description
1 polymer ?
#
loop_
_entity_poly.entity_id
_entity_poly.type
_entity_poly.pdbx_seq_one_letter_code
_entity_poly.pdbx_strand_id
1 'polypeptide(L)'
;MNFNTNKCHILSIKNKTQFFYSLNNETLEYVTTNPYLGITISNDLKWHSHISTITKKKTNSTLGFLRRNIRRCPINSKRTAYIALVRAVLEYGAIVWDPYHRGDIDKLEQIQHRAARFITGDYRSRHPGSVTTMLTNLNLDTLDNRRRDQRLKFMFRTVRGSIPALPTETFFRPQKTNKRHNKPKHFPDHVSSNFVQQLTTNNTRCFIVPTAHTEQFKNSFFVKTIADWNQLNESQV
;
A
#
# COMPACT_ATOMS: atom_id res chain seq x y z
N MET A 1 -19.00 29.81 4.95
CA MET A 1 -19.31 28.38 5.18
C MET A 1 -19.17 28.10 6.67
N ASN A 2 -20.19 27.54 7.32
CA ASN A 2 -20.11 27.14 8.73
C ASN A 2 -19.64 25.68 8.81
N PHE A 3 -18.52 25.45 9.47
CA PHE A 3 -18.00 24.11 9.72
C PHE A 3 -18.56 23.54 11.03
N ASN A 4 -18.79 22.22 11.05
CA ASN A 4 -19.15 21.51 12.27
C ASN A 4 -17.89 21.29 13.11
N THR A 5 -17.77 21.99 14.21
CA THR A 5 -16.66 21.97 15.17
C THR A 5 -16.39 20.57 15.70
N ASN A 6 -17.42 19.80 16.03
CA ASN A 6 -17.31 18.40 16.50
C ASN A 6 -16.70 17.43 15.48
N LYS A 7 -16.57 17.83 14.20
CA LYS A 7 -15.89 17.03 13.17
C LYS A 7 -14.50 17.56 12.83
N CYS A 8 -14.09 18.67 13.45
CA CYS A 8 -12.81 19.31 13.23
C CYS A 8 -11.86 18.94 14.37
N HIS A 9 -10.68 18.42 14.03
CA HIS A 9 -9.72 17.95 15.03
C HIS A 9 -8.33 18.47 14.68
N ILE A 10 -7.49 18.63 15.70
CA ILE A 10 -6.07 18.98 15.54
C ILE A 10 -5.26 17.70 15.53
N LEU A 11 -4.55 17.46 14.44
CA LEU A 11 -3.58 16.36 14.29
C LEU A 11 -2.18 16.95 14.06
N SER A 12 -1.34 16.95 15.09
CA SER A 12 0.03 17.45 14.99
C SER A 12 0.98 16.36 14.48
N ILE A 13 1.73 16.66 13.40
CA ILE A 13 2.75 15.78 12.82
C ILE A 13 4.13 16.37 13.14
N LYS A 14 5.03 15.56 13.71
CA LYS A 14 6.44 15.89 14.04
C LYS A 14 6.62 16.90 15.19
N ASN A 15 6.15 18.13 15.05
CA ASN A 15 6.30 19.18 16.08
C ASN A 15 5.05 19.22 16.96
N LYS A 16 5.11 18.50 18.08
CA LYS A 16 4.04 18.45 19.11
C LYS A 16 3.94 19.77 19.87
N THR A 17 3.68 20.87 19.18
CA THR A 17 3.33 22.14 19.80
C THR A 17 1.91 22.03 20.32
N GLN A 18 1.70 22.32 21.61
CA GLN A 18 0.37 22.38 22.22
C GLN A 18 -0.25 23.76 21.95
N PHE A 19 -0.58 24.04 20.70
CA PHE A 19 -1.26 25.29 20.32
C PHE A 19 -2.77 25.07 20.26
N PHE A 20 -3.55 25.75 21.10
CA PHE A 20 -4.99 25.59 21.07
C PHE A 20 -5.59 26.32 19.87
N TYR A 21 -6.23 25.58 18.96
CA TYR A 21 -7.02 26.17 17.89
C TYR A 21 -8.49 26.20 18.32
N SER A 22 -9.15 27.34 18.11
CA SER A 22 -10.60 27.47 18.30
C SER A 22 -11.29 27.71 16.96
N LEU A 23 -12.51 27.18 16.85
CA LEU A 23 -13.40 27.38 15.71
C LEU A 23 -14.80 27.64 16.26
N ASN A 24 -15.46 28.71 15.83
CA ASN A 24 -16.77 29.12 16.37
C ASN A 24 -16.81 29.22 17.91
N ASN A 25 -15.74 29.74 18.52
CA ASN A 25 -15.55 29.82 19.98
C ASN A 25 -15.47 28.48 20.72
N GLU A 26 -15.33 27.35 20.01
CA GLU A 26 -15.08 26.04 20.59
C GLU A 26 -13.63 25.62 20.34
N THR A 27 -12.96 25.12 21.38
CA THR A 27 -11.58 24.59 21.26
C THR A 27 -11.61 23.24 20.57
N LEU A 28 -10.82 23.09 19.51
CA LEU A 28 -10.74 21.85 18.76
C LEU A 28 -10.00 20.76 19.54
N GLU A 29 -10.48 19.52 19.43
CA GLU A 29 -9.89 18.36 20.10
C GLU A 29 -8.57 17.95 19.43
N TYR A 30 -7.57 17.64 20.25
CA TYR A 30 -6.33 17.01 19.83
C TYR A 30 -6.48 15.51 19.70
N VAL A 31 -6.25 14.97 18.49
CA VAL A 31 -6.34 13.54 18.23
C VAL A 31 -5.02 12.96 17.77
N THR A 32 -4.81 11.67 18.03
CA THR A 32 -3.64 10.91 17.54
C THR A 32 -3.89 10.30 16.18
N THR A 33 -5.15 10.04 15.84
CA THR A 33 -5.58 9.50 14.55
C THR A 33 -6.86 10.16 14.09
N ASN A 34 -6.98 10.47 12.81
CA ASN A 34 -8.18 11.04 12.23
C ASN A 34 -8.52 10.37 10.88
N PRO A 35 -9.76 9.92 10.64
CA PRO A 35 -10.18 9.46 9.33
C PRO A 35 -10.29 10.63 8.34
N TYR A 36 -9.69 10.46 7.17
CA TYR A 36 -9.78 11.38 6.04
C TYR A 36 -10.02 10.60 4.76
N LEU A 37 -11.17 10.86 4.11
CA LEU A 37 -11.60 10.17 2.88
C LEU A 37 -11.53 8.63 2.95
N GLY A 38 -11.82 8.06 4.12
CA GLY A 38 -11.79 6.60 4.36
C GLY A 38 -10.43 6.01 4.73
N ILE A 39 -9.37 6.82 4.76
CA ILE A 39 -8.04 6.43 5.25
C ILE A 39 -7.82 7.04 6.63
N THR A 40 -7.25 6.29 7.57
CA THR A 40 -6.98 6.79 8.93
C THR A 40 -5.54 7.28 8.98
N ILE A 41 -5.35 8.59 9.13
CA ILE A 41 -4.03 9.20 9.24
C ILE A 41 -3.68 9.27 10.72
N SER A 42 -2.47 8.86 11.09
CA SER A 42 -1.93 8.99 12.44
C SER A 42 -0.87 10.09 12.51
N ASN A 43 -0.68 10.64 13.71
CA ASN A 43 0.33 11.66 13.97
C ASN A 43 1.78 11.19 13.76
N ASP A 44 2.03 9.88 13.84
CA ASP A 44 3.32 9.23 13.60
C ASP A 44 3.52 8.78 12.15
N LEU A 45 2.53 9.04 11.28
CA LEU A 45 2.49 8.67 9.87
C LEU A 45 2.66 7.16 9.61
N LYS A 46 2.35 6.31 10.60
CA LYS A 46 2.35 4.86 10.45
C LYS A 46 0.96 4.34 10.09
N TRP A 47 0.92 3.32 9.25
CA TRP A 47 -0.34 2.76 8.75
C TRP A 47 -0.97 1.71 9.66
N HIS A 48 -0.37 1.43 10.82
CA HIS A 48 -0.83 0.40 11.75
C HIS A 48 -2.28 0.61 12.20
N SER A 49 -2.63 1.83 12.62
CA SER A 49 -3.99 2.18 13.07
C SER A 49 -5.01 2.02 11.96
N HIS A 50 -4.65 2.43 10.73
CA HIS A 50 -5.49 2.24 9.56
C HIS A 50 -5.71 0.75 9.25
N ILE A 51 -4.61 -0.03 9.18
CA ILE A 51 -4.64 -1.46 8.86
C ILE A 51 -5.42 -2.24 9.91
N SER A 52 -5.20 -1.97 11.19
CA SER A 52 -5.97 -2.54 12.30
C SER A 52 -7.47 -2.26 12.15
N THR A 53 -7.83 -1.02 11.79
CA THR A 53 -9.22 -0.60 11.60
C THR A 53 -9.88 -1.33 10.42
N ILE A 54 -9.26 -1.35 9.25
CA ILE A 54 -9.85 -1.99 8.06
C ILE A 54 -9.93 -3.51 8.25
N THR A 55 -8.87 -4.14 8.78
CA THR A 55 -8.81 -5.59 8.96
C THR A 55 -9.83 -6.06 10.00
N LYS A 56 -9.91 -5.42 11.17
CA LYS A 56 -10.79 -5.84 12.27
C LYS A 56 -12.26 -5.49 12.01
N LYS A 57 -12.56 -4.23 11.64
CA LYS A 57 -13.94 -3.75 11.59
C LYS A 57 -14.65 -4.09 10.29
N LYS A 58 -14.04 -3.77 9.14
CA LYS A 58 -14.71 -3.88 7.84
C LYS A 58 -14.49 -5.26 7.25
N THR A 59 -13.24 -5.63 6.99
CA THR A 59 -12.94 -6.76 6.12
C THR A 59 -13.28 -8.12 6.74
N ASN A 60 -13.00 -8.32 8.03
CA ASN A 60 -13.39 -9.56 8.73
C ASN A 60 -14.92 -9.71 8.82
N SER A 61 -15.64 -8.61 9.05
CA SER A 61 -17.11 -8.61 9.09
C SER A 61 -17.69 -8.98 7.73
N THR A 62 -17.21 -8.36 6.65
CA THR A 62 -17.62 -8.69 5.28
C THR A 62 -17.31 -10.14 4.93
N LEU A 63 -16.11 -10.64 5.27
CA LEU A 63 -15.77 -12.05 5.04
C LEU A 63 -16.68 -13.00 5.84
N GLY A 64 -17.01 -12.65 7.09
CA GLY A 64 -17.96 -13.38 7.92
C GLY A 64 -19.39 -13.37 7.35
N PHE A 65 -19.80 -12.26 6.73
CA PHE A 65 -21.07 -12.18 5.99
C PHE A 65 -21.07 -13.12 4.77
N LEU A 66 -20.02 -13.12 3.95
CA LEU A 66 -19.90 -14.04 2.82
C LEU A 66 -19.93 -15.50 3.26
N ARG A 67 -19.23 -15.82 4.35
CA ARG A 67 -19.19 -17.17 4.94
C ARG A 67 -20.56 -17.70 5.39
N ARG A 68 -21.48 -16.82 5.78
CA ARG A 68 -22.82 -17.21 6.20
C ARG A 68 -23.78 -17.37 5.02
N ASN A 69 -23.69 -16.48 4.04
CA ASN A 69 -24.70 -16.40 2.98
C ASN A 69 -24.35 -17.23 1.74
N ILE A 70 -23.08 -17.28 1.33
CA ILE A 70 -22.67 -17.89 0.05
C ILE A 70 -21.73 -19.08 0.24
N ARG A 71 -21.79 -19.75 1.41
CA ARG A 71 -20.92 -20.90 1.74
C ARG A 71 -21.05 -22.06 0.75
N ARG A 72 -22.28 -22.35 0.33
CA ARG A 72 -22.63 -23.45 -0.58
C ARG A 72 -22.52 -23.08 -2.05
N CYS A 73 -22.18 -21.83 -2.37
CA CYS A 73 -22.05 -21.38 -3.75
C CYS A 73 -20.79 -21.94 -4.42
N PRO A 74 -20.77 -22.00 -5.76
CA PRO A 74 -19.59 -22.41 -6.52
C PRO A 74 -18.36 -21.55 -6.21
N ILE A 75 -17.17 -22.12 -6.45
CA ILE A 75 -15.87 -21.46 -6.24
C ILE A 75 -15.81 -20.10 -6.95
N ASN A 76 -16.28 -20.02 -8.20
CA ASN A 76 -16.25 -18.79 -9.00
C ASN A 76 -17.11 -17.67 -8.38
N SER A 77 -18.29 -18.00 -7.87
CA SER A 77 -19.17 -17.03 -7.19
C SER A 77 -18.54 -16.52 -5.90
N LYS A 78 -17.95 -17.42 -5.08
CA LYS A 78 -17.24 -17.05 -3.85
C LYS A 78 -16.03 -16.18 -4.14
N ARG A 79 -15.25 -16.51 -5.18
CA ARG A 79 -14.10 -15.73 -5.64
C ARG A 79 -14.53 -14.33 -6.07
N THR A 80 -15.57 -14.24 -6.89
CA THR A 80 -16.10 -12.95 -7.38
C THR A 80 -16.57 -12.08 -6.23
N ALA A 81 -17.34 -12.64 -5.28
CA ALA A 81 -17.80 -11.93 -4.09
C ALA A 81 -16.64 -11.45 -3.20
N TYR A 82 -15.61 -12.28 -3.00
CA TYR A 82 -14.40 -11.86 -2.29
C TYR A 82 -13.73 -10.67 -2.97
N ILE A 83 -13.52 -10.73 -4.29
CA ILE A 83 -12.87 -9.66 -5.04
C ILE A 83 -13.67 -8.36 -4.94
N ALA A 84 -14.98 -8.43 -5.16
CA ALA A 84 -15.86 -7.27 -5.21
C ALA A 84 -16.06 -6.59 -3.86
N LEU A 85 -16.14 -7.36 -2.76
CA LEU A 85 -16.57 -6.84 -1.46
C LEU A 85 -15.45 -6.77 -0.43
N VAL A 86 -14.56 -7.77 -0.41
CA VAL A 86 -13.52 -7.89 0.62
C VAL A 86 -12.23 -7.26 0.12
N ARG A 87 -11.78 -7.66 -1.09
CA ARG A 87 -10.53 -7.16 -1.67
C ARG A 87 -10.62 -5.68 -2.05
N ALA A 88 -11.76 -5.22 -2.56
CA ALA A 88 -12.00 -3.80 -2.84
C ALA A 88 -11.76 -2.91 -1.60
N VAL A 89 -12.17 -3.36 -0.40
CA VAL A 89 -11.92 -2.62 0.85
C VAL A 89 -10.44 -2.60 1.23
N LEU A 90 -9.72 -3.71 1.00
CA LEU A 90 -8.28 -3.81 1.26
C LEU A 90 -7.42 -3.06 0.24
N GLU A 91 -7.96 -2.72 -0.92
CA GLU A 91 -7.24 -2.02 -1.99
C GLU A 91 -7.58 -0.53 -2.05
N TYR A 92 -8.64 -0.11 -1.38
CA TYR A 92 -9.07 1.29 -1.38
C TYR A 92 -7.97 2.19 -0.85
N GLY A 93 -7.47 3.08 -1.72
CA GLY A 93 -6.44 4.07 -1.36
C GLY A 93 -5.08 3.47 -1.02
N ALA A 94 -4.81 2.19 -1.34
CA ALA A 94 -3.59 1.51 -0.94
C ALA A 94 -2.30 2.11 -1.53
N ILE A 95 -2.44 2.92 -2.60
CA ILE A 95 -1.36 3.75 -3.15
C ILE A 95 -0.79 4.69 -2.07
N VAL A 96 -1.63 5.19 -1.16
CA VAL A 96 -1.25 6.13 -0.10
C VAL A 96 -0.69 5.40 1.12
N TRP A 97 -1.39 4.36 1.59
CA TRP A 97 -1.11 3.74 2.88
C TRP A 97 -0.28 2.45 2.83
N ASP A 98 0.27 2.09 1.67
CA ASP A 98 1.06 0.87 1.49
C ASP A 98 2.09 0.65 2.63
N PRO A 99 1.88 -0.36 3.51
CA PRO A 99 2.73 -0.54 4.68
C PRO A 99 4.11 -1.06 4.30
N TYR A 100 5.06 -0.82 5.19
CA TYR A 100 6.42 -1.40 5.10
C TYR A 100 6.75 -2.31 6.29
N HIS A 101 6.01 -2.22 7.40
CA HIS A 101 6.18 -3.13 8.52
C HIS A 101 5.64 -4.52 8.18
N ARG A 102 6.50 -5.53 8.33
CA ARG A 102 6.17 -6.92 8.01
C ARG A 102 4.91 -7.42 8.73
N GLY A 103 4.75 -7.09 10.01
CA GLY A 103 3.57 -7.49 10.78
C GLY A 103 2.26 -6.89 10.27
N ASP A 104 2.28 -5.71 9.64
CA ASP A 104 1.08 -5.12 9.05
C ASP A 104 0.78 -5.69 7.65
N ILE A 105 1.82 -5.99 6.86
CA ILE A 105 1.70 -6.73 5.60
C ILE A 105 1.10 -8.11 5.86
N ASP A 106 1.63 -8.84 6.84
CA ASP A 106 1.16 -10.19 7.18
C ASP A 106 -0.30 -10.19 7.64
N LYS A 107 -0.77 -9.16 8.36
CA LYS A 107 -2.20 -9.02 8.72
C LYS A 107 -3.11 -8.92 7.50
N LEU A 108 -2.67 -8.20 6.48
CA LEU A 108 -3.42 -8.07 5.23
C LEU A 108 -3.44 -9.42 4.49
N GLU A 109 -2.28 -10.07 4.33
CA GLU A 109 -2.18 -11.38 3.67
C GLU A 109 -2.99 -12.45 4.41
N GLN A 110 -3.02 -12.42 5.75
CA GLN A 110 -3.85 -13.31 6.56
C GLN A 110 -5.35 -13.20 6.24
N ILE A 111 -5.85 -12.05 5.79
CA ILE A 111 -7.24 -11.94 5.33
C ILE A 111 -7.42 -12.68 4.01
N GLN A 112 -6.52 -12.47 3.05
CA GLN A 112 -6.56 -13.15 1.77
C GLN A 112 -6.41 -14.67 1.94
N HIS A 113 -5.54 -15.13 2.85
CA HIS A 113 -5.41 -16.54 3.21
C HIS A 113 -6.71 -17.13 3.77
N ARG A 114 -7.37 -16.41 4.69
CA ARG A 114 -8.67 -16.80 5.24
C ARG A 114 -9.79 -16.80 4.19
N ALA A 115 -9.70 -15.92 3.20
CA ALA A 115 -10.63 -15.90 2.08
C ALA A 115 -10.37 -17.06 1.10
N ALA A 116 -9.12 -17.38 0.78
CA ALA A 116 -8.75 -18.50 -0.07
C ALA A 116 -9.31 -19.81 0.48
N ARG A 117 -9.11 -20.09 1.78
CA ARG A 117 -9.70 -21.26 2.46
C ARG A 117 -11.22 -21.30 2.40
N PHE A 118 -11.86 -20.13 2.48
CA PHE A 118 -13.32 -20.04 2.34
C PHE A 118 -13.79 -20.35 0.92
N ILE A 119 -13.09 -19.80 -0.08
CA ILE A 119 -13.39 -20.00 -1.49
C ILE A 119 -13.18 -21.47 -1.88
N THR A 120 -12.07 -22.10 -1.48
CA THR A 120 -11.81 -23.52 -1.76
C THR A 120 -12.64 -24.46 -0.89
N GLY A 121 -13.08 -24.01 0.29
CA GLY A 121 -13.74 -24.87 1.28
C GLY A 121 -12.75 -25.75 2.07
N ASP A 122 -11.45 -25.57 1.86
CA ASP A 122 -10.41 -26.36 2.52
C ASP A 122 -9.86 -25.66 3.76
N TYR A 123 -10.28 -26.17 4.91
CA TYR A 123 -9.84 -25.76 6.24
C TYR A 123 -8.90 -26.76 6.92
N ARG A 124 -8.66 -27.92 6.29
CA ARG A 124 -7.92 -29.04 6.89
C ARG A 124 -6.45 -29.04 6.48
N SER A 125 -6.14 -28.60 5.26
CA SER A 125 -4.77 -28.57 4.77
C SER A 125 -3.91 -27.61 5.59
N ARG A 126 -2.88 -28.14 6.25
CA ARG A 126 -1.92 -27.40 7.09
C ARG A 126 -0.47 -27.52 6.62
N HIS A 127 -0.21 -28.26 5.54
CA HIS A 127 1.15 -28.37 5.00
C HIS A 127 1.68 -26.99 4.55
N PRO A 128 2.99 -26.74 4.68
CA PRO A 128 3.61 -25.54 4.14
C PRO A 128 3.26 -25.35 2.66
N GLY A 129 3.00 -24.12 2.25
CA GLY A 129 2.61 -23.79 0.87
C GLY A 129 1.16 -24.10 0.49
N SER A 130 0.37 -24.80 1.32
CA SER A 130 -1.04 -25.12 1.02
C SER A 130 -1.85 -23.90 0.58
N VAL A 131 -1.75 -22.79 1.32
CA VAL A 131 -2.48 -21.56 0.99
C VAL A 131 -1.92 -20.91 -0.28
N THR A 132 -0.61 -20.97 -0.50
CA THR A 132 0.03 -20.47 -1.73
C THR A 132 -0.54 -21.20 -2.94
N THR A 133 -0.64 -22.53 -2.90
CA THR A 133 -1.26 -23.34 -3.95
C THR A 133 -2.75 -22.99 -4.14
N MET A 134 -3.48 -22.71 -3.06
CA MET A 134 -4.88 -22.24 -3.19
C MET A 134 -4.95 -20.89 -3.92
N LEU A 135 -4.05 -19.97 -3.60
CA LEU A 135 -4.01 -18.66 -4.26
C LEU A 135 -3.66 -18.76 -5.74
N THR A 136 -2.69 -19.61 -6.10
CA THR A 136 -2.34 -19.85 -7.51
C THR A 136 -3.51 -20.48 -8.26
N ASN A 137 -4.17 -21.49 -7.69
CA ASN A 137 -5.33 -22.14 -8.32
C ASN A 137 -6.51 -21.17 -8.48
N LEU A 138 -6.65 -20.20 -7.56
CA LEU A 138 -7.67 -19.17 -7.63
C LEU A 138 -7.26 -17.98 -8.51
N ASN A 139 -6.07 -17.95 -9.10
CA ASN A 139 -5.53 -16.79 -9.81
C ASN A 139 -5.67 -15.50 -8.97
N LEU A 140 -5.16 -15.55 -7.73
CA LEU A 140 -5.14 -14.44 -6.78
C LEU A 140 -3.69 -14.09 -6.42
N ASP A 141 -3.19 -12.99 -6.98
CA ASP A 141 -1.90 -12.42 -6.59
C ASP A 141 -1.91 -11.98 -5.12
N THR A 142 -0.73 -11.97 -4.48
CA THR A 142 -0.56 -11.43 -3.13
C THR A 142 -1.04 -9.98 -3.07
N LEU A 143 -1.59 -9.56 -1.93
CA LEU A 143 -2.04 -8.18 -1.78
C LEU A 143 -0.85 -7.22 -1.87
N ASP A 144 0.34 -7.66 -1.46
CA ASP A 144 1.58 -6.90 -1.61
C ASP A 144 1.93 -6.57 -3.06
N ASN A 145 1.94 -7.56 -3.94
CA ASN A 145 2.15 -7.34 -5.37
C ASN A 145 1.09 -6.41 -5.96
N ARG A 146 -0.16 -6.57 -5.51
CA ARG A 146 -1.27 -5.73 -5.99
C ARG A 146 -1.12 -4.27 -5.57
N ARG A 147 -0.66 -4.00 -4.35
CA ARG A 147 -0.34 -2.62 -3.91
C ARG A 147 0.84 -2.04 -4.69
N ARG A 148 1.89 -2.84 -4.91
CA ARG A 148 3.03 -2.46 -5.78
C ARG A 148 2.54 -2.05 -7.17
N ASP A 149 1.72 -2.88 -7.81
CA ASP A 149 1.16 -2.62 -9.14
C ASP A 149 0.30 -1.35 -9.18
N GLN A 150 -0.53 -1.13 -8.16
CA GLN A 150 -1.37 0.06 -8.08
C GLN A 150 -0.53 1.34 -8.01
N ARG A 151 0.56 1.34 -7.23
CA ARG A 151 1.46 2.49 -7.15
C ARG A 151 2.19 2.75 -8.46
N LEU A 152 2.71 1.70 -9.10
CA LEU A 152 3.40 1.82 -10.38
C LEU A 152 2.45 2.31 -11.49
N LYS A 153 1.22 1.76 -11.56
CA LYS A 153 0.19 2.24 -12.49
C LYS A 153 -0.20 3.70 -12.23
N PHE A 154 -0.26 4.11 -10.97
CA PHE A 154 -0.54 5.50 -10.61
C PHE A 154 0.62 6.41 -11.08
N MET A 155 1.86 6.06 -10.77
CA MET A 155 3.04 6.79 -11.23
C MET A 155 3.10 6.89 -12.76
N PHE A 156 2.86 5.79 -13.48
CA PHE A 156 2.80 5.77 -14.94
C PHE A 156 1.81 6.80 -15.49
N ARG A 157 0.60 6.85 -14.92
CA ARG A 157 -0.43 7.82 -15.31
C ARG A 157 -0.02 9.26 -14.99
N THR A 158 0.64 9.48 -13.86
CA THR A 158 1.16 10.81 -13.50
C THR A 158 2.23 11.26 -14.50
N VAL A 159 3.23 10.42 -14.76
CA VAL A 159 4.32 10.72 -15.70
C VAL A 159 3.80 11.01 -17.12
N ARG A 160 2.76 10.31 -17.56
CA ARG A 160 2.07 10.58 -18.84
C ARG A 160 1.14 11.80 -18.84
N GLY A 161 1.06 12.55 -17.74
CA GLY A 161 0.21 13.75 -17.65
C GLY A 161 -1.30 13.45 -17.58
N SER A 162 -1.70 12.21 -17.30
CA SER A 162 -3.11 11.83 -17.18
C SER A 162 -3.74 12.20 -15.83
N ILE A 163 -2.96 12.77 -14.91
CA ILE A 163 -3.42 13.18 -13.57
C ILE A 163 -3.06 14.67 -13.37
N PRO A 164 -3.95 15.61 -13.71
CA PRO A 164 -3.68 17.05 -13.61
C PRO A 164 -3.38 17.54 -12.19
N ALA A 165 -3.94 16.86 -11.18
CA ALA A 165 -3.76 17.21 -9.77
C ALA A 165 -2.33 16.95 -9.24
N LEU A 166 -1.49 16.23 -9.99
CA LEU A 166 -0.10 15.96 -9.64
C LEU A 166 0.82 16.32 -10.81
N PRO A 167 1.25 17.59 -10.93
CA PRO A 167 2.17 18.00 -11.97
C PRO A 167 3.50 17.24 -11.89
N THR A 168 3.90 16.54 -12.96
CA THR A 168 5.08 15.68 -12.98
C THR A 168 6.35 16.42 -12.56
N GLU A 169 6.55 17.64 -13.10
CA GLU A 169 7.75 18.44 -12.87
C GLU A 169 7.98 18.82 -11.39
N THR A 170 6.89 18.90 -10.60
CA THR A 170 6.96 19.25 -9.18
C THR A 170 7.44 18.08 -8.34
N PHE A 171 7.03 16.85 -8.69
CA PHE A 171 7.20 15.67 -7.84
C PHE A 171 8.24 14.67 -8.35
N PHE A 172 8.52 14.67 -9.65
CA PHE A 172 9.42 13.73 -10.30
C PHE A 172 10.52 14.48 -11.03
N ARG A 173 11.77 14.18 -10.66
CA ARG A 173 12.94 14.77 -11.32
C ARG A 173 13.58 13.70 -12.21
N PRO A 174 13.59 13.86 -13.54
CA PRO A 174 14.20 12.88 -14.42
C PRO A 174 15.69 12.76 -14.11
N GLN A 175 16.16 11.52 -14.03
CA GLN A 175 17.57 11.24 -13.84
C GLN A 175 18.27 11.39 -15.19
N LYS A 176 19.26 12.29 -15.27
CA LYS A 176 20.14 12.37 -16.43
C LYS A 176 20.92 11.06 -16.52
N THR A 177 20.52 10.17 -17.42
CA THR A 177 21.21 8.90 -17.63
C THR A 177 22.51 9.18 -18.38
N ASN A 178 23.65 9.01 -17.72
CA ASN A 178 24.86 8.68 -18.46
C ASN A 178 24.59 7.30 -19.08
N LYS A 179 24.74 7.14 -20.40
CA LYS A 179 24.47 5.92 -21.19
C LYS A 179 25.20 4.65 -20.72
N ARG A 180 25.92 4.69 -19.60
CA ARG A 180 26.56 3.52 -18.99
C ARG A 180 25.50 2.74 -18.22
N HIS A 181 25.01 1.68 -18.84
CA HIS A 181 24.36 0.58 -18.14
C HIS A 181 25.28 0.11 -17.02
N ASN A 182 24.95 0.42 -15.77
CA ASN A 182 25.59 -0.21 -14.63
C ASN A 182 25.10 -1.65 -14.58
N LYS A 183 25.85 -2.59 -15.16
CA LYS A 183 25.58 -4.01 -14.98
C LYS A 183 25.85 -4.37 -13.51
N PRO A 184 24.93 -5.05 -12.82
CA PRO A 184 25.20 -5.53 -11.47
C PRO A 184 26.37 -6.52 -11.53
N LYS A 185 27.44 -6.24 -10.79
CA LYS A 185 28.49 -7.24 -10.54
C LYS A 185 27.98 -8.15 -9.43
N HIS A 186 27.82 -9.43 -9.72
CA HIS A 186 27.51 -10.45 -8.72
C HIS A 186 28.84 -10.93 -8.11
N PHE A 187 28.99 -10.78 -6.81
CA PHE A 187 30.12 -11.34 -6.07
C PHE A 187 29.56 -12.51 -5.26
N PRO A 188 29.96 -13.76 -5.55
CA PRO A 188 29.33 -14.96 -5.00
C PRO A 188 29.46 -15.10 -3.47
N ASP A 189 30.41 -14.40 -2.85
CA ASP A 189 30.81 -14.66 -1.45
C ASP A 189 30.40 -13.58 -0.44
N HIS A 190 29.59 -12.58 -0.82
CA HIS A 190 29.15 -11.52 0.08
C HIS A 190 27.65 -11.65 0.46
N VAL A 191 27.39 -11.78 1.76
CA VAL A 191 26.04 -11.84 2.37
C VAL A 191 25.31 -10.48 2.32
N SER A 192 26.02 -9.39 2.01
CA SER A 192 25.40 -8.09 1.78
C SER A 192 24.88 -8.01 0.34
N SER A 193 23.57 -7.78 0.17
CA SER A 193 23.02 -7.31 -1.10
C SER A 193 23.84 -6.11 -1.57
N ASN A 194 24.57 -6.25 -2.68
CA ASN A 194 25.48 -5.22 -3.18
C ASN A 194 24.77 -3.86 -3.17
N PHE A 195 25.32 -2.85 -2.47
CA PHE A 195 24.81 -1.47 -2.47
C PHE A 195 24.60 -0.94 -3.91
N VAL A 196 25.37 -1.48 -4.87
CA VAL A 196 25.26 -1.24 -6.31
C VAL A 196 23.89 -1.68 -6.90
N GLN A 197 23.29 -2.78 -6.46
CA GLN A 197 21.96 -3.25 -6.95
C GLN A 197 20.82 -2.27 -6.65
N GLN A 198 20.96 -1.42 -5.63
CA GLN A 198 19.96 -0.40 -5.33
C GLN A 198 20.06 0.83 -6.24
N LEU A 199 21.20 1.00 -6.93
CA LEU A 199 21.48 2.11 -7.85
C LEU A 199 21.42 1.70 -9.33
N THR A 200 21.18 0.41 -9.62
CA THR A 200 21.03 -0.07 -11.00
C THR A 200 19.69 0.34 -11.55
N THR A 201 19.73 1.03 -12.70
CA THR A 201 18.56 1.41 -13.48
C THR A 201 18.42 0.42 -14.64
N ASN A 202 17.24 -0.18 -14.75
CA ASN A 202 16.94 -1.18 -15.79
C ASN A 202 16.27 -0.55 -17.03
N ASN A 203 15.99 0.76 -16.98
CA ASN A 203 15.38 1.49 -18.07
C ASN A 203 15.96 2.91 -18.24
N THR A 204 15.69 3.53 -19.39
CA THR A 204 16.19 4.87 -19.73
C THR A 204 15.36 6.01 -19.12
N ARG A 205 14.11 5.73 -18.72
CA ARG A 205 13.13 6.70 -18.19
C ARG A 205 13.11 6.71 -16.66
N CYS A 206 14.29 6.85 -16.05
CA CYS A 206 14.44 6.83 -14.60
C CYS A 206 14.25 8.22 -13.97
N PHE A 207 13.88 8.22 -12.69
CA PHE A 207 13.75 9.42 -11.87
C PHE A 207 14.68 9.37 -10.66
N ILE A 208 15.11 10.54 -10.19
CA ILE A 208 15.94 10.66 -8.99
C ILE A 208 15.10 10.27 -7.77
N VAL A 209 15.57 9.27 -7.02
CA VAL A 209 14.97 8.88 -5.74
C VAL A 209 15.30 9.96 -4.70
N PRO A 210 14.30 10.60 -4.06
CA PRO A 210 14.54 11.60 -3.03
C PRO A 210 15.29 11.01 -1.83
N THR A 211 16.20 11.79 -1.23
CA THR A 211 16.90 11.40 -0.01
C THR A 211 15.95 11.40 1.18
N ALA A 212 15.89 10.30 1.92
CA ALA A 212 15.01 10.16 3.07
C ALA A 212 15.78 10.07 4.40
N HIS A 213 15.40 10.90 5.37
CA HIS A 213 15.99 10.93 6.71
C HIS A 213 15.13 10.22 7.77
N THR A 214 13.96 9.72 7.39
CA THR A 214 13.06 8.95 8.26
C THR A 214 12.56 7.71 7.53
N GLU A 215 12.32 6.63 8.26
CA GLU A 215 11.78 5.38 7.70
C GLU A 215 10.38 5.59 7.09
N GLN A 216 9.55 6.46 7.68
CA GLN A 216 8.23 6.80 7.15
C GLN A 216 8.33 7.45 5.78
N PHE A 217 9.27 8.39 5.58
CA PHE A 217 9.43 9.07 4.30
C PHE A 217 10.10 8.15 3.27
N LYS A 218 11.08 7.34 3.69
CA LYS A 218 11.72 6.33 2.83
C LYS A 218 10.71 5.34 2.24
N ASN A 219 9.72 4.96 3.03
CA ASN A 219 8.66 4.04 2.63
C ASN A 219 7.38 4.74 2.13
N SER A 220 7.43 6.06 1.94
CA SER A 220 6.32 6.82 1.36
C SER A 220 6.17 6.53 -0.14
N PHE A 221 5.03 6.96 -0.71
CA PHE A 221 4.70 6.74 -2.12
C PHE A 221 5.86 7.12 -3.07
N PHE A 222 6.38 8.36 -2.99
CA PHE A 222 7.36 8.83 -3.98
C PHE A 222 8.67 8.05 -3.93
N VAL A 223 9.28 7.92 -2.75
CA VAL A 223 10.58 7.25 -2.60
C VAL A 223 10.48 5.78 -2.99
N LYS A 224 9.52 5.05 -2.44
CA LYS A 224 9.36 3.61 -2.67
C LYS A 224 8.94 3.31 -4.12
N THR A 225 8.05 4.12 -4.70
CA THR A 225 7.56 3.88 -6.08
C THR A 225 8.59 4.26 -7.13
N ILE A 226 9.36 5.35 -6.94
CA ILE A 226 10.44 5.71 -7.87
C ILE A 226 11.54 4.63 -7.86
N ALA A 227 11.89 4.11 -6.68
CA ALA A 227 12.84 3.01 -6.58
C ALA A 227 12.34 1.75 -7.33
N ASP A 228 11.07 1.39 -7.15
CA ASP A 228 10.44 0.28 -7.87
C ASP A 228 10.38 0.52 -9.40
N TRP A 229 10.09 1.75 -9.82
CA TRP A 229 10.01 2.16 -11.23
C TRP A 229 11.35 2.08 -11.93
N ASN A 230 12.43 2.54 -11.28
CA ASN A 230 13.78 2.51 -11.84
C ASN A 230 14.30 1.07 -12.06
N GLN A 231 13.71 0.09 -11.39
CA GLN A 231 14.01 -1.34 -11.55
C GLN A 231 13.18 -2.03 -12.63
N LEU A 232 12.17 -1.36 -13.21
CA LEU A 232 11.38 -1.91 -14.31
C LEU A 232 12.20 -2.03 -15.60
N ASN A 233 11.88 -3.02 -16.42
CA ASN A 233 12.46 -3.20 -17.75
C ASN A 233 11.91 -2.15 -18.73
N GLU A 234 12.66 -1.84 -19.79
CA GLU A 234 12.26 -0.84 -20.81
C GLU A 234 10.85 -1.07 -21.39
N SER A 235 10.43 -2.34 -21.56
CA SER A 235 9.10 -2.68 -22.08
C SER A 235 7.93 -2.36 -21.14
N GLN A 236 8.21 -2.08 -19.86
CA GLN A 236 7.21 -1.85 -18.82
C GLN A 236 6.98 -0.35 -18.52
N VAL A 237 7.76 0.53 -19.15
CA VAL A 237 7.88 1.96 -18.80
C VAL A 237 7.41 2.87 -19.93
#